data_AF-A0A942LZL7-F1
#
_entry.id   AF-A0A942LZL7-F1
#
_cell.length_a   1.000
_cell.length_b   1.000
_cell.length_c   1.000
_cell.angle_alpha   90.00
_cell.angle_beta   90.00
_cell.angle_gamma   90.00
#
_symmetry.space_group_name_H-M   'P 1'
#
loop_
_entity.id
_entity.type
_entity.pdbx_description
1 polymer ?
#
loop_
_entity_poly.entity_id
_entity_poly.type
_entity_poly.pdbx_seq_one_letter_code
_entity_poly.pdbx_strand_id
1 'polypeptide(L)' 'MSENKKILTNNFGKPVNDDQNSKTAGMPGPTVMEDIHLVEKLAHFNRERIPERVVHAKGAGAGGYFELTKDMSK' A
#
# COMPACT_ATOMS: atom_id res chain seq x y z
N MET A 1 -7.77 -12.23 4.79
CA MET A 1 -8.10 -10.86 4.36
C MET A 1 -9.55 -10.61 4.72
N SER A 2 -9.88 -9.50 5.39
CA SER A 2 -11.27 -9.20 5.76
C SER A 2 -12.08 -8.78 4.53
N GLU A 3 -13.23 -9.42 4.30
CA GLU A 3 -14.11 -9.17 3.14
C GLU A 3 -15.02 -7.95 3.33
N ASN A 4 -14.46 -6.81 3.75
CA ASN A 4 -15.24 -5.59 3.85
C ASN A 4 -15.07 -4.76 2.58
N LYS A 5 -16.07 -4.76 1.69
CA LYS A 5 -16.01 -4.14 0.37
C LYS A 5 -16.12 -2.62 0.47
N LYS A 6 -14.98 -1.96 0.68
CA LYS A 6 -14.87 -0.50 0.58
C LYS A 6 -14.80 -0.07 -0.89
N ILE A 7 -15.29 1.13 -1.20
CA ILE A 7 -15.12 1.74 -2.52
C ILE A 7 -13.62 2.00 -2.72
N LEU A 8 -13.08 1.59 -3.88
CA LEU A 8 -11.70 1.90 -4.24
C LEU A 8 -11.57 3.39 -4.53
N THR A 9 -10.61 4.05 -3.89
CA THR A 9 -10.32 5.47 -4.07
C THR A 9 -8.84 5.66 -4.36
N ASN A 10 -8.49 6.78 -4.97
CA ASN A 10 -7.10 7.23 -5.02
C ASN A 10 -6.65 7.80 -3.66
N ASN A 11 -5.41 8.27 -3.57
CA ASN A 11 -4.81 8.79 -2.32
C ASN A 11 -5.48 10.10 -1.84
N PHE A 12 -6.19 10.79 -2.73
CA PHE A 12 -6.97 11.99 -2.41
C PHE A 12 -8.45 11.69 -2.10
N GLY A 13 -8.83 10.41 -1.99
CA GLY A 13 -10.20 9.98 -1.67
C GLY A 13 -11.18 10.06 -2.83
N LYS A 14 -10.74 10.32 -4.06
CA LYS A 14 -11.58 10.28 -5.26
C LYS A 14 -11.89 8.82 -5.63
N PRO A 15 -13.16 8.44 -5.85
CA PRO A 15 -13.52 7.11 -6.32
C PRO A 15 -12.83 6.75 -7.64
N VAL A 16 -12.33 5.52 -7.73
CA VAL A 16 -11.73 4.93 -8.93
C VAL A 16 -12.83 4.19 -9.69
N ASN A 17 -13.10 4.63 -10.92
CA ASN A 17 -14.18 4.05 -11.74
C ASN A 17 -13.74 2.76 -12.46
N ASP A 18 -12.50 2.72 -12.93
CA ASP A 18 -11.90 1.56 -13.61
C ASP A 18 -10.44 1.41 -13.13
N ASP A 19 -10.08 0.20 -12.69
CA ASP A 19 -8.74 -0.15 -12.22
C ASP A 19 -8.10 -1.27 -13.07
N GLN A 20 -8.82 -1.75 -14.10
CA GLN A 20 -8.38 -2.84 -14.98
C GLN A 20 -7.83 -2.33 -16.31
N ASN A 21 -8.22 -1.12 -16.72
CA ASN A 21 -7.80 -0.54 -18.00
C ASN A 21 -7.15 0.83 -17.82
N SER A 22 -6.19 1.14 -18.69
CA SER A 22 -5.61 2.48 -18.82
C SER A 22 -6.41 3.35 -19.78
N LYS A 23 -6.45 4.66 -19.55
CA LYS A 23 -7.04 5.62 -20.50
C LYS A 23 -6.16 5.71 -21.75
N THR A 24 -6.74 5.44 -22.92
CA THR A 24 -6.06 5.43 -24.22
C THR A 24 -6.74 6.37 -25.21
N ALA A 25 -5.99 6.85 -26.22
CA ALA A 25 -6.51 7.67 -27.32
C ALA A 25 -7.23 6.80 -28.37
N GLY A 26 -8.38 6.24 -28.01
CA GLY A 26 -9.11 5.25 -28.81
C GLY A 26 -8.50 3.84 -28.70
N MET A 27 -9.12 2.85 -29.36
CA MET A 27 -8.64 1.46 -29.36
C MET A 27 -8.27 1.05 -30.79
N PRO A 28 -7.02 0.66 -31.09
CA PRO A 28 -5.82 0.58 -30.25
C PRO A 28 -4.98 1.88 -30.31
N GLY A 29 -5.19 2.78 -29.35
CA GLY A 29 -4.44 4.03 -29.22
C GLY A 29 -3.40 4.01 -28.09
N PRO A 30 -2.45 4.95 -28.08
CA PRO A 30 -1.49 5.10 -26.99
C PRO A 30 -2.16 5.53 -25.67
N THR A 31 -1.53 5.22 -24.54
CA THR A 31 -1.95 5.70 -23.21
C THR A 31 -1.75 7.21 -23.10
N VAL A 32 -2.73 7.90 -22.51
CA VAL A 32 -2.67 9.36 -22.31
C VAL A 32 -2.16 9.71 -20.92
N MET A 33 -1.38 10.80 -20.82
CA MET A 33 -0.81 11.28 -19.54
C MET A 33 -1.85 11.84 -18.56
N GLU A 34 -3.07 12.10 -19.04
CA GLU A 34 -4.19 12.53 -18.20
C GLU A 34 -4.73 11.42 -17.28
N ASP A 35 -4.27 10.18 -17.44
CA ASP A 35 -4.62 9.08 -16.56
C ASP A 35 -3.91 9.21 -15.21
N ILE A 36 -4.45 10.09 -14.36
CA ILE A 36 -3.87 10.42 -13.05
C ILE A 36 -3.86 9.17 -12.15
N HIS A 37 -4.90 8.33 -12.20
CA HIS A 37 -4.99 7.13 -11.36
C HIS A 37 -3.90 6.13 -11.70
N LEU A 38 -3.66 5.87 -12.99
CA LEU A 38 -2.59 4.99 -13.44
C LEU A 38 -1.21 5.50 -12.99
N VAL A 39 -0.93 6.78 -13.24
CA VAL A 39 0.37 7.39 -12.88
C VAL A 39 0.59 7.34 -11.38
N GLU A 40 -0.43 7.66 -10.59
CA GLU A 40 -0.39 7.65 -9.13
C GLU A 40 -0.13 6.24 -8.59
N LYS A 41 -0.86 5.24 -9.09
CA LYS A 41 -0.72 3.83 -8.70
C LYS A 41 0.70 3.31 -8.96
N LEU A 42 1.22 3.56 -10.16
CA LEU A 42 2.59 3.15 -10.53
C LEU A 42 3.65 3.92 -9.75
N ALA A 43 3.44 5.22 -9.50
CA ALA A 43 4.38 6.04 -8.74
C ALA A 43 4.51 5.57 -7.28
N HIS A 44 3.41 5.13 -6.67
CA HIS A 44 3.41 4.55 -5.33
C HIS A 44 4.09 3.18 -5.32
N PHE A 45 3.71 2.28 -6.24
CA PHE A 45 4.31 0.94 -6.37
C PHE A 45 5.83 1.00 -6.54
N ASN A 46 6.32 1.88 -7.41
CA ASN A 46 7.75 2.07 -7.67
C ASN A 46 8.53 2.52 -6.42
N ARG A 47 7.85 2.98 -5.36
CA ARG A 47 8.44 3.52 -4.12
C ARG A 47 8.11 2.70 -2.88
N GLU A 48 7.64 1.46 -3.04
CA GLU A 48 7.32 0.58 -1.91
C GLU A 48 8.56 0.12 -1.12
N ARG A 49 9.73 0.08 -1.76
CA ARG A 49 10.95 -0.39 -1.13
C ARG A 49 11.61 0.74 -0.34
N ILE A 50 11.88 0.47 0.93
CA ILE A 50 12.77 1.24 1.79
C ILE A 50 14.03 0.41 2.09
N PRO A 51 15.15 1.04 2.50
CA PRO A 51 16.33 0.30 2.91
C PRO A 51 16.02 -0.70 4.03
N GLU A 52 16.58 -1.90 3.92
CA GLU A 52 16.48 -2.92 4.97
C GLU A 52 17.40 -2.61 6.16
N ARG A 53 17.19 -3.29 7.29
CA ARG A 53 18.10 -3.17 8.44
C ARG A 53 19.47 -3.72 8.05
N VAL A 54 20.54 -3.00 8.45
CA VAL A 54 21.94 -3.41 8.21
C VAL A 54 22.24 -4.82 8.73
N VAL A 55 21.60 -5.21 9.84
CA VAL A 55 21.64 -6.57 10.40
C VAL A 55 20.24 -7.03 10.79
N HIS A 56 20.00 -8.34 10.83
CA HIS A 56 18.69 -8.93 11.11
C HIS A 56 17.56 -8.40 10.19
N ALA A 57 17.86 -8.27 8.89
CA ALA A 57 16.89 -7.80 7.88
C ALA A 57 15.63 -8.69 7.82
N LYS A 58 15.79 -10.00 8.03
CA LYS A 58 14.70 -10.97 8.10
C LYS A 58 14.26 -11.20 9.56
N GLY A 59 12.99 -10.96 9.84
CA GLY A 59 12.38 -11.23 11.14
C GLY A 59 10.86 -11.22 11.07
N ALA A 60 10.21 -11.60 12.17
CA ALA A 60 8.77 -11.54 12.35
C ALA A 60 8.47 -10.86 13.71
N GLY A 61 7.35 -10.17 13.80
CA GLY A 61 6.92 -9.48 15.03
C GLY A 61 5.55 -9.97 15.49
N ALA A 62 5.32 -9.96 16.80
CA ALA A 62 4.03 -10.20 17.43
C ALA A 62 3.77 -9.11 18.48
N GLY A 63 2.52 -8.67 18.62
CA GLY A 63 2.11 -7.74 19.68
C GLY A 63 1.75 -8.48 20.97
N GLY A 64 1.99 -7.85 22.12
CA GLY A 64 1.67 -8.40 23.43
C GLY A 64 1.88 -7.36 24.53
N TYR A 65 1.72 -7.77 25.78
CA TYR A 65 2.03 -6.94 26.95
C TYR A 65 2.88 -7.75 27.93
N PHE A 66 3.65 -7.04 28.74
CA PHE A 66 4.46 -7.64 29.80
C PHE A 66 3.75 -7.43 31.14
N GLU A 67 3.57 -8.52 31.90
CA GLU A 67 3.03 -8.51 33.25
C GLU A 67 4.07 -9.05 34.22
N LEU A 68 4.43 -8.25 35.22
CA LEU A 68 5.36 -8.66 36.27
C LEU A 68 4.58 -9.41 37.35
N THR A 69 4.86 -10.71 37.51
CA THR A 69 4.13 -11.57 38.46
C THR A 69 4.73 -11.59 39.87
N LYS A 70 5.96 -11.11 40.05
CA LYS A 70 6.63 -11.02 41.34
C LYS A 70 7.35 -9.70 41.46
N ASP A 71 7.23 -9.07 42.62
CA ASP A 71 7.99 -7.85 42.90
C ASP A 71 9.49 -8.16 42.84
N MET A 72 10.20 -7.27 42.15
CA MET A 72 11.66 -7.29 42.00
C MET A 72 12.28 -6.04 42.63
N SER A 73 11.50 -5.28 43.40
CA SER A 73 12.01 -4.27 44.31
C SER A 73 12.75 -4.94 45.48
N LYS A 74 13.86 -4.33 45.90
CA LYS A 74 14.95 -4.92 46.71
C LYS A 74 14.50 -5.67 47.97
#